data_AF-A0A0Q0E2N5-F1
#
_entry.id   AF-A0A0Q0E2N5-F1
#
_cell.length_a   1.000
_cell.length_b   1.000
_cell.length_c   1.000
_cell.angle_alpha   90.00
_cell.angle_beta   90.00
_cell.angle_gamma   90.00
#
_symmetry.space_group_name_H-M   'P 1'
#
loop_
_entity.id
_entity.type
_entity.pdbx_description
1 polymer ?
#
loop_
_entity_poly.entity_id
_entity_poly.type
_entity_poly.pdbx_seq_one_letter_code
_entity_poly.pdbx_strand_id
1 'polypeptide(L)'
;MTLGGWIADKLHQRSANGRLLFATFSMLVAALATGYALHAGRIEIGVFVGVFSLGWLFAYNFYTCVYTAIQDVVEPRLRATAMALFFAGLYLLGGGLGPVVVGLLSDHFAHSAMAVAGVEVMNESFKAIGLHDAMYLIPVALFLTLLFLYQASRCFSRDAQRMTARMVAEEPVAGLAEGVAVVRH
;
A
#
# COMPACT_ATOMS: atom_id res chain seq x y z
N MET A 1 14.33 19.17 -1.76
CA MET A 1 13.42 18.39 -2.63
C MET A 1 13.79 18.46 -4.12
N THR A 2 15.06 18.67 -4.49
CA THR A 2 15.44 18.96 -5.88
C THR A 2 16.16 17.82 -6.61
N LEU A 3 16.72 16.82 -5.91
CA LEU A 3 17.29 15.61 -6.54
C LEU A 3 16.42 14.36 -6.42
N GLY A 4 15.76 14.15 -5.28
CA GLY A 4 14.93 12.97 -5.05
C GLY A 4 13.73 12.87 -6.01
N GLY A 5 13.12 14.02 -6.36
CA GLY A 5 12.03 14.08 -7.33
C GLY A 5 12.45 13.66 -8.74
N TRP A 6 13.65 14.05 -9.18
CA TRP A 6 14.15 13.72 -10.53
C TRP A 6 14.52 12.24 -10.69
N ILE A 7 15.10 11.62 -9.67
CA ILE A 7 15.40 10.18 -9.67
C ILE A 7 14.10 9.36 -9.60
N ALA A 8 13.12 9.80 -8.82
CA ALA A 8 11.80 9.19 -8.78
C ALA A 8 11.10 9.27 -10.14
N ASP A 9 11.11 10.45 -10.79
CA ASP A 9 10.43 10.66 -12.08
C ASP A 9 11.09 9.87 -13.22
N LYS A 10 12.42 9.76 -13.23
CA LYS A 10 13.17 9.02 -14.25
C LYS A 10 13.03 7.50 -14.12
N LEU A 11 12.78 7.01 -12.90
CA LEU A 11 12.44 5.59 -12.65
C LEU A 11 10.95 5.31 -12.94
N HIS A 12 10.06 6.30 -12.73
CA HIS A 12 8.62 6.22 -13.01
C HIS A 12 8.30 6.15 -14.50
N GLN A 13 9.09 6.80 -15.35
CA GLN A 13 8.79 6.98 -16.78
C GLN A 13 9.17 5.79 -17.70
N ARG A 14 9.90 4.77 -17.22
CA ARG A 14 10.51 3.78 -18.13
C ARG A 14 9.81 2.43 -18.27
N SER A 15 8.91 2.04 -17.37
CA SER A 15 8.10 0.83 -17.54
C SER A 15 6.96 0.78 -16.52
N ALA A 16 5.75 0.46 -16.97
CA ALA A 16 4.59 0.24 -16.11
C ALA A 16 4.89 -0.85 -15.04
N ASN A 17 5.73 -1.84 -15.36
CA ASN A 17 6.19 -2.86 -14.41
C ASN A 17 7.27 -2.33 -13.44
N GLY A 18 8.08 -1.38 -13.89
CA GLY A 18 9.10 -0.72 -13.07
C GLY A 18 8.50 0.07 -11.89
N ARG A 19 7.28 0.61 -12.06
CA ARG A 19 6.56 1.34 -11.01
C ARG A 19 6.15 0.43 -9.85
N LEU A 20 5.60 -0.76 -10.14
CA LEU A 20 5.24 -1.72 -9.08
C LEU A 20 6.48 -2.29 -8.38
N LEU A 21 7.58 -2.52 -9.11
CA LEU A 21 8.85 -2.94 -8.51
C LEU A 21 9.44 -1.85 -7.61
N PHE A 22 9.36 -0.58 -8.02
CA PHE A 22 9.76 0.55 -7.17
C PHE A 22 8.89 0.66 -5.91
N ALA A 23 7.57 0.45 -6.03
CA ALA A 23 6.67 0.41 -4.88
C ALA A 23 7.03 -0.75 -3.94
N THR A 24 7.37 -1.91 -4.49
CA THR A 24 7.82 -3.09 -3.74
C THR A 24 9.10 -2.78 -2.95
N PHE A 25 10.10 -2.19 -3.60
CA PHE A 25 11.34 -1.77 -2.95
C PHE A 25 11.09 -0.70 -1.88
N SER A 26 10.26 0.31 -2.17
CA SER A 26 9.88 1.34 -1.20
C SER A 26 9.21 0.73 0.03
N MET A 27 8.33 -0.25 -0.18
CA MET A 27 7.66 -0.97 0.90
C MET A 27 8.64 -1.79 1.74
N LEU A 28 9.70 -2.34 1.14
CA LEU A 28 10.76 -3.04 1.86
C LEU A 28 11.51 -2.09 2.79
N VAL A 29 11.92 -0.93 2.26
CA VAL A 29 12.60 0.12 3.05
C VAL A 29 11.68 0.61 4.17
N ALA A 30 10.40 0.83 3.89
CA ALA A 30 9.43 1.24 4.90
C ALA A 30 9.27 0.20 6.02
N ALA A 31 9.11 -1.08 5.66
CA ALA A 31 8.98 -2.17 6.63
C ALA A 31 10.23 -2.31 7.52
N LEU A 32 11.42 -2.28 6.92
CA LEU A 32 12.69 -2.38 7.65
C LEU A 32 12.94 -1.17 8.55
N ALA A 33 12.72 0.05 8.04
CA ALA A 33 12.90 1.27 8.82
C ALA A 33 11.93 1.33 10.01
N THR A 34 10.66 1.01 9.77
CA THR A 34 9.61 1.00 10.81
C THR A 34 9.88 -0.09 11.85
N GLY A 35 10.24 -1.30 11.40
CA GLY A 35 10.59 -2.42 12.30
C GLY A 35 11.82 -2.11 13.14
N TYR A 36 12.87 -1.53 12.54
CA TYR A 36 14.07 -1.10 13.26
C TYR A 36 13.75 -0.02 14.30
N ALA A 37 12.96 0.99 13.93
CA ALA A 37 12.58 2.07 14.84
C ALA A 37 11.81 1.54 16.06
N LEU A 38 10.89 0.59 15.86
CA LEU A 38 10.14 -0.04 16.95
C LEU A 38 11.03 -0.97 17.81
N HIS A 39 11.89 -1.78 17.18
CA HIS A 39 12.72 -2.74 17.91
C HIS A 39 13.81 -2.10 18.75
N ALA A 40 14.36 -0.98 18.30
CA ALA A 40 15.53 -0.41 18.93
C ALA A 40 15.27 0.29 20.27
N GLY A 41 14.00 0.47 20.70
CA GLY A 41 13.49 0.65 22.09
C GLY A 41 14.04 1.78 22.99
N ARG A 42 15.34 2.06 22.94
CA ARG A 42 16.10 3.09 23.67
C ARG A 42 17.05 3.84 22.73
N ILE A 43 16.53 4.30 21.58
CA ILE A 43 17.28 5.23 20.73
C ILE A 43 17.01 6.66 21.20
N GLU A 44 17.93 7.58 20.91
CA GLU A 44 17.62 9.00 20.98
C GLU A 44 16.36 9.30 20.16
N ILE A 45 15.45 10.08 20.75
CA ILE A 45 14.16 10.45 20.16
C ILE A 45 14.34 11.00 18.74
N GLY A 46 15.42 11.74 18.49
CA GLY A 46 15.75 12.27 17.16
C GLY A 46 15.99 11.19 16.10
N VAL A 47 16.65 10.08 16.46
CA VAL A 47 16.90 8.96 15.53
C VAL A 47 15.62 8.18 15.29
N PHE A 48 14.82 7.93 16.33
CA PHE A 48 13.51 7.29 16.18
C PHE A 48 12.62 8.09 15.21
N VAL A 49 12.46 9.40 15.46
CA VAL A 49 11.67 10.28 14.60
C VAL A 49 12.22 10.29 13.17
N GLY A 50 13.54 10.43 13.00
CA GLY A 50 14.16 10.45 11.68
C GLY A 50 13.93 9.17 10.87
N VAL A 51 14.18 8.01 11.48
CA VAL A 51 14.01 6.71 10.80
C VAL A 51 12.53 6.39 10.56
N PHE A 52 11.66 6.66 11.54
CA PHE A 52 10.23 6.42 11.41
C PHE A 52 9.61 7.33 10.33
N SER A 53 9.96 8.62 10.31
CA SER A 53 9.52 9.55 9.25
C SER A 53 10.03 9.12 7.87
N LEU A 54 11.27 8.64 7.78
CA LEU A 54 11.79 8.10 6.52
C LEU A 54 11.00 6.86 6.06
N GLY A 55 10.70 5.94 6.98
CA GLY A 55 9.87 4.78 6.69
C GLY A 55 8.49 5.16 6.16
N TRP A 56 7.83 6.14 6.79
CA TRP A 56 6.55 6.66 6.34
C TRP A 56 6.62 7.36 4.98
N LEU A 57 7.69 8.12 4.70
CA LEU A 57 7.88 8.76 3.41
C LEU A 57 7.92 7.71 2.28
N PHE A 58 8.64 6.60 2.48
CA PHE A 58 8.66 5.51 1.51
C PHE A 58 7.32 4.77 1.44
N ALA A 59 6.60 4.61 2.55
CA ALA A 59 5.26 4.05 2.54
C ALA A 59 4.29 4.88 1.68
N TYR A 60 4.41 6.22 1.65
CA TYR A 60 3.55 7.07 0.81
C TYR A 60 3.73 6.85 -0.70
N ASN A 61 4.89 6.40 -1.17
CA ASN A 61 5.09 6.03 -2.58
C ASN A 61 4.19 4.87 -3.04
N PHE A 62 3.63 4.10 -2.10
CA PHE A 62 2.60 3.11 -2.38
C PHE A 62 1.45 3.71 -3.19
N TYR A 63 0.90 4.84 -2.76
CA TYR A 63 -0.30 5.43 -3.35
C TYR A 63 -0.04 5.92 -4.79
N THR A 64 1.12 6.53 -5.03
CA THR A 64 1.48 7.03 -6.37
C THR A 64 1.66 5.91 -7.38
N CYS A 65 2.15 4.74 -6.95
CA CYS A 65 2.35 3.59 -7.81
C CYS A 65 1.08 2.74 -7.99
N VAL A 66 0.31 2.51 -6.92
CA VAL A 66 -0.86 1.64 -6.97
C VAL A 66 -2.02 2.28 -7.73
N TYR A 67 -2.28 3.58 -7.53
CA TYR A 67 -3.40 4.24 -8.21
C TYR A 67 -3.18 4.26 -9.72
N THR A 68 -1.93 4.53 -10.11
CA THR A 68 -1.56 4.58 -11.51
C THR A 68 -1.52 3.19 -12.13
N ALA A 69 -1.04 2.17 -11.40
CA ALA A 69 -1.13 0.78 -11.81
C ALA A 69 -2.59 0.37 -12.10
N ILE A 70 -3.53 0.67 -11.21
CA ILE A 70 -4.95 0.31 -11.42
C ILE A 70 -5.49 1.00 -12.69
N GLN A 71 -5.14 2.26 -12.94
CA GLN A 71 -5.55 2.96 -14.15
C GLN A 71 -4.95 2.35 -15.43
N ASP A 72 -3.74 1.80 -15.36
CA ASP A 72 -3.05 1.20 -16.49
C ASP A 72 -3.61 -0.19 -16.88
N VAL A 73 -4.31 -0.89 -15.98
CA VAL A 73 -4.93 -2.21 -16.25
C VAL A 73 -6.44 -2.18 -16.40
N VAL A 74 -7.08 -1.05 -16.08
CA VAL A 74 -8.54 -0.86 -16.18
C VAL A 74 -8.86 0.05 -17.35
N GLU A 75 -9.87 -0.36 -18.14
CA GLU A 75 -10.39 0.42 -19.25
C GLU A 75 -10.87 1.81 -18.80
N PRO A 76 -10.63 2.87 -19.59
CA PRO A 76 -10.93 4.25 -19.20
C PRO A 76 -12.35 4.47 -18.65
N ARG A 77 -13.37 3.80 -19.22
CA ARG A 77 -14.77 3.92 -18.81
C ARG A 77 -15.07 3.34 -17.42
N LEU A 78 -14.24 2.41 -16.92
CA LEU A 78 -14.45 1.70 -15.63
C LEU A 78 -13.51 2.19 -14.52
N ARG A 79 -12.55 3.08 -14.81
CA ARG A 79 -11.52 3.51 -13.84
C ARG A 79 -12.12 4.11 -12.56
N ALA A 80 -13.22 4.88 -12.67
CA ALA A 80 -13.89 5.47 -11.52
C ALA A 80 -14.45 4.40 -10.57
N THR A 81 -15.12 3.37 -11.11
CA THR A 81 -15.66 2.25 -10.33
C THR A 81 -14.54 1.43 -9.70
N ALA A 82 -13.45 1.17 -10.43
CA ALA A 82 -12.30 0.46 -9.88
C ALA A 82 -11.67 1.21 -8.69
N MET A 83 -11.53 2.53 -8.78
CA MET A 83 -11.06 3.37 -7.67
C MET A 83 -12.04 3.36 -6.49
N ALA A 84 -13.35 3.42 -6.75
CA ALA A 84 -14.36 3.37 -5.70
C ALA A 84 -14.30 2.04 -4.92
N LEU A 85 -14.16 0.91 -5.61
CA LEU A 85 -14.00 -0.40 -4.98
C LEU A 85 -12.68 -0.50 -4.21
N PHE A 86 -11.59 0.01 -4.78
CA PHE A 86 -10.30 0.06 -4.10
C PHE A 86 -10.39 0.86 -2.79
N PHE A 87 -11.01 2.04 -2.81
CA PHE A 87 -11.19 2.86 -1.61
C PHE A 87 -12.15 2.25 -0.61
N ALA A 88 -13.25 1.66 -1.07
CA ALA A 88 -14.17 0.94 -0.20
C ALA A 88 -13.42 -0.18 0.55
N GLY A 89 -12.62 -0.98 -0.14
CA GLY A 89 -11.77 -1.99 0.50
C GLY A 89 -10.76 -1.38 1.47
N LEU A 90 -10.00 -0.36 1.04
CA LEU A 90 -8.98 0.31 1.85
C LEU A 90 -9.56 0.86 3.16
N TYR A 91 -10.70 1.54 3.10
CA TYR A 91 -11.29 2.17 4.28
C TYR A 91 -12.14 1.22 5.11
N LEU A 92 -12.93 0.32 4.51
CA LEU A 92 -13.75 -0.62 5.28
C LEU A 92 -12.89 -1.69 5.95
N LEU A 93 -11.95 -2.28 5.20
CA LEU A 93 -11.10 -3.35 5.72
C LEU A 93 -9.89 -2.78 6.45
N GLY A 94 -9.17 -1.83 5.86
CA GLY A 94 -7.99 -1.24 6.48
C GLY A 94 -8.35 -0.24 7.57
N GLY A 95 -9.04 0.84 7.19
CA GLY A 95 -9.40 1.92 8.10
C GLY A 95 -10.36 1.50 9.23
N GLY A 96 -11.33 0.64 8.93
CA GLY A 96 -12.34 0.18 9.88
C GLY A 96 -11.85 -0.95 10.78
N LEU A 97 -11.29 -2.03 10.21
CA LEU A 97 -10.85 -3.18 11.01
C LEU A 97 -9.47 -2.97 11.63
N GLY A 98 -8.61 -2.15 11.05
CA GLY A 98 -7.25 -1.89 11.54
C GLY A 98 -7.20 -1.48 13.01
N PRO A 99 -7.92 -0.42 13.44
CA PRO A 99 -7.96 -0.01 14.84
C PRO A 99 -8.55 -1.07 15.77
N VAL A 100 -9.54 -1.84 15.31
CA VAL A 100 -10.15 -2.93 16.10
C VAL A 100 -9.12 -4.02 16.36
N VAL A 101 -8.40 -4.46 15.32
CA VAL A 101 -7.36 -5.48 15.42
C VAL A 101 -6.21 -5.00 16.31
N VAL A 102 -5.73 -3.77 16.12
CA VAL A 102 -4.66 -3.19 16.94
C VAL A 102 -5.10 -3.04 18.40
N GLY A 103 -6.33 -2.59 18.65
CA GLY A 103 -6.87 -2.45 20.01
C GLY A 103 -6.95 -3.79 20.74
N LEU A 104 -7.54 -4.81 20.11
CA LEU A 104 -7.63 -6.15 20.68
C LEU A 104 -6.25 -6.76 20.97
N LEU A 105 -5.29 -6.55 20.05
CA LEU A 105 -3.93 -7.04 20.23
C LEU A 105 -3.19 -6.29 21.35
N SER A 106 -3.40 -4.97 21.45
CA SER A 106 -2.87 -4.13 22.52
C SER A 106 -3.38 -4.58 23.88
N ASP A 107 -4.67 -4.82 24.02
CA ASP A 107 -5.29 -5.29 25.26
C ASP A 107 -4.76 -6.68 25.64
N HIS A 108 -4.64 -7.57 24.65
CA HIS A 108 -4.10 -8.92 24.85
C HIS A 108 -2.66 -8.88 25.38
N PHE A 109 -1.79 -8.06 24.79
CA PHE A 109 -0.41 -7.93 25.23
C PHE A 109 -0.28 -7.21 26.57
N ALA A 110 -1.13 -6.20 26.86
CA ALA A 110 -1.17 -5.54 28.16
C ALA A 110 -1.56 -6.52 29.27
N HIS A 111 -2.59 -7.34 29.05
CA HIS A 111 -3.01 -8.38 30.01
C HIS A 111 -1.93 -9.45 30.18
N SER A 112 -1.25 -9.84 29.11
CA SER A 112 -0.14 -10.80 29.18
C SER A 112 1.03 -10.26 30.00
N ALA A 113 1.42 -8.99 29.79
CA ALA A 113 2.48 -8.34 30.56
C ALA A 113 2.10 -8.21 32.05
N MET A 114 0.85 -7.87 32.35
CA MET A 114 0.32 -7.79 33.72
C MET A 114 0.35 -9.17 34.41
N ALA A 115 -0.08 -10.23 33.72
CA ALA A 115 -0.08 -11.59 34.24
C ALA A 115 1.35 -12.10 34.55
N VAL A 116 2.33 -11.79 33.67
CA VAL A 116 3.74 -12.12 33.90
C VAL A 116 4.31 -11.39 35.12
N ALA A 117 3.87 -10.16 35.38
CA ALA A 117 4.28 -9.40 36.55
C ALA A 117 3.58 -9.85 37.85
N GLY A 118 2.54 -10.69 37.77
CA GLY A 118 1.79 -11.18 38.93
C GLY A 118 0.97 -10.10 39.64
N VAL A 119 0.62 -9.02 38.92
CA VAL A 119 -0.13 -7.88 39.47
C VAL A 119 -1.59 -7.97 39.03
N GLU A 120 -2.55 -7.80 39.93
CA GLU A 120 -3.98 -7.88 39.60
C GLU A 120 -4.56 -6.56 39.06
N VAL A 121 -3.86 -5.45 39.27
CA VAL A 121 -4.31 -4.10 38.90
C VAL A 121 -3.59 -3.62 37.64
N MET A 122 -4.36 -3.37 36.58
CA MET A 122 -3.87 -2.78 35.35
C MET A 122 -3.39 -1.34 35.58
N ASN A 123 -2.21 -1.00 35.07
CA ASN A 123 -1.62 0.33 35.15
C ASN A 123 -1.23 0.86 33.75
N GLU A 124 -0.87 2.15 33.67
CA GLU A 124 -0.48 2.79 32.41
C GLU A 124 0.82 2.21 31.81
N SER A 125 1.70 1.61 32.62
CA SER A 125 2.92 0.96 32.13
C SER A 125 2.61 -0.30 31.32
N PHE A 126 1.67 -1.15 31.77
CA PHE A 126 1.29 -2.36 31.05
C PHE A 126 0.52 -2.04 29.76
N LYS A 127 -0.33 -1.00 29.78
CA LYS A 127 -0.98 -0.50 28.55
C LYS A 127 0.04 0.01 27.54
N ALA A 128 1.07 0.74 27.98
CA ALA A 128 2.13 1.23 27.09
C ALA A 128 2.92 0.08 26.45
N ILE A 129 3.23 -0.98 27.21
CA ILE A 129 3.88 -2.19 26.68
C ILE A 129 2.96 -2.88 25.67
N GLY A 130 1.70 -3.11 26.02
CA GLY A 130 0.75 -3.78 25.12
C GLY A 130 0.56 -3.03 23.80
N LEU A 131 0.43 -1.71 23.86
CA LEU A 131 0.32 -0.89 22.66
C LEU A 131 1.61 -0.91 21.83
N HIS A 132 2.77 -0.80 22.47
CA HIS A 132 4.07 -0.89 21.78
C HIS A 132 4.22 -2.24 21.05
N ASP A 133 3.88 -3.34 21.70
CA ASP A 133 3.93 -4.68 21.10
C ASP A 133 2.91 -4.83 19.96
N ALA A 134 1.71 -4.24 20.10
CA ALA A 134 0.72 -4.21 19.03
C ALA A 134 1.18 -3.40 17.80
N MET A 135 2.03 -2.38 17.96
CA MET A 135 2.56 -1.59 16.85
C MET A 135 3.46 -2.41 15.91
N TYR A 136 3.97 -3.58 16.32
CA TYR A 136 4.67 -4.49 15.40
C TYR A 136 3.77 -5.06 14.30
N LEU A 137 2.44 -4.92 14.43
CA LEU A 137 1.51 -5.18 13.33
C LEU A 137 1.83 -4.30 12.11
N ILE A 138 2.32 -3.07 12.31
CA ILE A 138 2.62 -2.11 11.22
C ILE A 138 3.69 -2.67 10.26
N PRO A 139 4.93 -2.98 10.70
CA PRO A 139 5.94 -3.51 9.80
C PRO A 139 5.54 -4.86 9.18
N VAL A 140 4.76 -5.69 9.89
CA VAL A 140 4.20 -6.94 9.33
C VAL A 140 3.23 -6.63 8.19
N ALA A 141 2.31 -5.68 8.36
CA ALA A 141 1.36 -5.26 7.33
C ALA A 141 2.07 -4.63 6.12
N LEU A 142 3.11 -3.81 6.34
CA LEU A 142 3.94 -3.27 5.27
C LEU A 142 4.62 -4.40 4.49
N PHE A 143 5.19 -5.39 5.18
CA PHE A 143 5.81 -6.54 4.54
C PHE A 143 4.81 -7.41 3.76
N LEU A 144 3.60 -7.64 4.29
CA LEU A 144 2.54 -8.32 3.55
C LEU A 144 2.13 -7.55 2.29
N THR A 145 2.03 -6.22 2.39
CA THR A 145 1.74 -5.35 1.26
C THR A 145 2.83 -5.44 0.19
N LEU A 146 4.11 -5.50 0.60
CA LEU A 146 5.23 -5.76 -0.29
C LEU A 146 5.04 -7.08 -1.05
N LEU A 147 4.66 -8.17 -0.37
CA LEU A 147 4.47 -9.46 -1.02
C LEU A 147 3.34 -9.41 -2.04
N PHE A 148 2.23 -8.72 -1.73
CA PHE A 148 1.14 -8.54 -2.69
C PHE A 148 1.55 -7.68 -3.88
N LEU A 149 2.30 -6.60 -3.68
CA LEU A 149 2.81 -5.77 -4.78
C LEU A 149 3.78 -6.53 -5.68
N TYR A 150 4.65 -7.32 -5.08
CA TYR A 150 5.58 -8.18 -5.83
C TYR A 150 4.83 -9.26 -6.63
N GLN A 151 3.78 -9.85 -6.06
CA GLN A 151 2.93 -10.78 -6.80
C GLN A 151 2.18 -10.06 -7.94
N ALA A 152 1.62 -8.88 -7.68
CA ALA A 152 0.94 -8.07 -8.67
C ALA A 152 1.87 -7.67 -9.83
N SER A 153 3.12 -7.28 -9.55
CA SER A 153 4.08 -6.91 -10.60
C SER A 153 4.34 -8.04 -11.60
N ARG A 154 4.22 -9.30 -11.15
CA ARG A 154 4.41 -10.46 -12.05
C ARG A 154 3.26 -10.66 -13.04
N CYS A 155 2.02 -10.32 -12.68
CA CYS A 155 0.88 -10.44 -13.60
C CYS A 155 0.58 -9.15 -14.37
N PHE A 156 0.95 -8.01 -13.80
CA PHE A 156 0.59 -6.67 -14.25
C PHE A 156 0.88 -6.39 -15.73
N SER A 157 2.07 -6.75 -16.23
CA SER A 157 2.43 -6.49 -17.64
C SER A 157 1.52 -7.23 -18.62
N ARG A 158 1.11 -8.45 -18.27
CA ARG A 158 0.20 -9.26 -19.08
C ARG A 158 -1.22 -8.68 -19.05
N ASP A 159 -1.65 -8.22 -17.88
CA ASP A 159 -3.00 -7.69 -17.69
C ASP A 159 -3.16 -6.33 -18.39
N ALA A 160 -2.14 -5.47 -18.35
CA ALA A 160 -2.12 -4.20 -19.09
C ALA A 160 -2.14 -4.42 -20.62
N GLN A 161 -1.34 -5.34 -21.14
CA GLN A 161 -1.33 -5.68 -22.57
C GLN A 161 -2.69 -6.24 -23.05
N ARG A 162 -3.34 -7.07 -22.22
CA ARG A 162 -4.68 -7.60 -22.51
C ARG A 162 -5.74 -6.51 -22.59
N MET A 163 -5.68 -5.51 -21.71
CA MET A 163 -6.59 -4.37 -21.73
C MET A 163 -6.42 -3.56 -23.03
N THR A 164 -5.19 -3.22 -23.41
CA THR A 164 -4.93 -2.49 -24.67
C THR A 164 -5.38 -3.29 -25.89
N ALA A 165 -5.11 -4.60 -25.93
CA ALA A 165 -5.53 -5.46 -27.03
C ALA A 165 -7.07 -5.54 -27.18
N ARG A 166 -7.82 -5.55 -26.06
CA ARG A 166 -9.30 -5.51 -26.09
C ARG A 166 -9.82 -4.20 -26.64
N MET A 167 -9.24 -3.07 -26.23
CA MET A 167 -9.64 -1.75 -26.76
C MET A 167 -9.45 -1.67 -28.28
N VAL A 168 -8.32 -2.13 -28.80
CA VAL A 168 -8.03 -2.15 -30.25
C VAL A 168 -8.96 -3.10 -31.00
N ALA A 169 -9.41 -4.20 -30.38
CA ALA A 169 -10.37 -5.13 -30.99
C ALA A 169 -11.82 -4.61 -31.00
N GLU A 170 -12.18 -3.71 -30.08
CA GLU A 170 -13.51 -3.08 -30.02
C GLU A 170 -13.66 -1.86 -30.94
N GLU A 171 -12.57 -1.12 -31.21
CA GLU A 171 -12.56 0.01 -32.16
C GLU A 171 -13.03 -0.31 -33.60
N PRO A 172 -12.68 -1.44 -34.25
CA PRO A 172 -13.11 -1.72 -35.62
C PRO A 172 -14.62 -1.98 -35.77
N VAL A 173 -15.31 -2.37 -34.70
CA VAL A 173 -16.76 -2.61 -34.73
C VAL A 173 -17.56 -1.30 -34.62
N ALA A 174 -17.06 -0.34 -33.83
CA ALA A 174 -17.68 0.98 -33.71
C ALA A 174 -17.55 1.81 -35.01
N GLY A 175 -16.38 1.78 -35.66
CA GLY A 175 -16.16 2.50 -36.93
C GLY A 175 -17.00 1.96 -38.10
N LEU A 176 -17.28 0.65 -38.13
CA LEU A 176 -18.18 0.05 -39.12
C LEU A 176 -19.66 0.37 -38.83
N ALA A 177 -20.07 0.46 -37.56
CA ALA A 177 -21.42 0.85 -37.18
C ALA A 177 -21.72 2.32 -37.48
N GLU A 178 -20.77 3.23 -37.24
CA GLU A 178 -20.91 4.65 -37.62
C GLU A 178 -20.83 4.85 -39.14
N GLY A 179 -19.93 4.15 -39.85
CA GLY A 179 -19.85 4.21 -41.31
C GLY A 179 -21.11 3.73 -42.02
N VAL A 180 -21.78 2.69 -41.49
CA VAL A 180 -23.07 2.21 -42.03
C VAL A 180 -24.24 3.14 -41.69
N ALA A 181 -24.18 3.87 -40.57
CA ALA A 181 -25.18 4.86 -40.21
C ALA A 181 -25.08 6.14 -41.06
N VAL A 182 -23.87 6.58 -41.42
CA VAL A 182 -23.64 7.79 -42.23
C VAL A 182 -23.98 7.58 -43.71
N VAL A 183 -23.85 6.35 -44.24
CA VAL A 183 -24.16 6.04 -45.65
C VAL A 183 -25.67 5.87 -45.92
N ARG A 184 -26.52 5.88 -44.88
CA ARG A 184 -27.98 5.72 -44.98
C ARG A 184 -28.79 7.02 -45.03
N HIS A 185 -28.13 8.17 -45.20
CA HIS A 185 -28.77 9.48 -45.41
C HIS A 185 -28.41 10.06 -46.78
#